data_AF-A0A0Q5QAY2-F1
#
_entry.id   AF-A0A0Q5QAY2-F1
#
_cell.length_a   1.000
_cell.length_b   1.000
_cell.length_c   1.000
_cell.angle_alpha   90.00
_cell.angle_beta   90.00
_cell.angle_gamma   90.00
#
_symmetry.space_group_name_H-M   'P 1'
#
loop_
_entity.id
_entity.type
_entity.pdbx_description
1 polymer ?
#
loop_
_entity_poly.entity_id
_entity_poly.type
_entity_poly.pdbx_seq_one_letter_code
_entity_poly.pdbx_strand_id
1 'polypeptide(L)'
;MKKAQKHFTAMLTFRSTENGGLTSPVSSGYRPTVKFPFSEENFIAVADFEEPELVFPGEIVTADISLLRADDYLKQIYEGQDFEMYEGEDHVGHGTVTEIL
;
A
#
# COMPACT_ATOMS: atom_id res chain seq x y z
N MET A 1 -3.24 -3.28 22.78
CA MET A 1 -2.84 -2.31 21.73
C MET A 1 -4.06 -2.11 20.83
N LYS A 2 -4.49 -0.88 20.58
CA LYS A 2 -5.60 -0.60 19.65
C LYS A 2 -5.09 -0.94 18.24
N LYS A 3 -5.76 -1.82 17.49
CA LYS A 3 -5.46 -2.02 16.06
C LYS A 3 -5.63 -0.67 15.35
N ALA A 4 -4.73 -0.35 14.42
CA ALA A 4 -4.90 0.84 13.59
C ALA A 4 -6.23 0.72 12.83
N GLN A 5 -6.93 1.84 12.64
CA GLN A 5 -8.15 1.86 11.85
C GLN A 5 -7.76 1.57 10.39
N LYS A 6 -8.34 0.52 9.82
CA LYS A 6 -8.25 0.21 8.40
C LYS A 6 -9.15 1.21 7.65
N HIS A 7 -8.67 1.75 6.54
CA HIS A 7 -9.39 2.78 5.78
C HIS A 7 -9.95 2.25 4.47
N PHE A 8 -9.24 1.33 3.83
CA PHE A 8 -9.69 0.70 2.59
C PHE A 8 -8.95 -0.62 2.36
N THR A 9 -9.54 -1.46 1.54
CA THR A 9 -8.91 -2.65 0.96
C THR A 9 -8.32 -2.29 -0.39
N ALA A 10 -7.15 -2.84 -0.73
CA ALA A 10 -6.51 -2.62 -2.02
C ALA A 10 -5.90 -3.90 -2.58
N MET A 11 -5.83 -3.98 -3.91
CA MET A 11 -4.99 -4.93 -4.62
C MET A 11 -3.62 -4.28 -4.86
N LEU A 12 -2.56 -4.87 -4.31
CA LEU A 12 -1.19 -4.39 -4.43
C LEU A 12 -0.43 -5.25 -5.45
N THR A 13 0.24 -4.61 -6.38
CA THR A 13 1.12 -5.23 -7.37
C THR A 13 2.56 -4.82 -7.07
N PHE A 14 3.36 -5.77 -6.60
CA PHE A 14 4.78 -5.55 -6.33
C PHE A 14 5.61 -5.73 -7.59
N ARG A 15 6.58 -4.86 -7.81
CA ARG A 15 7.58 -5.03 -8.87
C ARG A 15 8.54 -6.15 -8.47
N SER A 16 9.02 -6.92 -9.45
CA SER A 16 10.07 -7.91 -9.21
C SER A 16 11.41 -7.24 -8.93
N THR A 17 12.30 -7.94 -8.22
CA THR A 17 13.64 -7.42 -7.88
C THR A 17 14.43 -6.99 -9.12
N GLU A 18 14.36 -7.75 -10.21
CA GLU A 18 15.00 -7.44 -11.50
C GLU A 18 14.51 -6.14 -12.14
N ASN A 19 13.29 -5.71 -11.80
CA ASN A 19 12.71 -4.47 -12.28
C ASN A 19 12.91 -3.31 -11.29
N GLY A 20 13.69 -3.47 -10.22
CA GLY A 20 13.87 -2.44 -9.20
C GLY A 20 12.73 -2.38 -8.19
N GLY A 21 12.04 -3.51 -7.99
CA GLY A 21 11.16 -3.71 -6.84
C GLY A 21 11.92 -4.08 -5.57
N LEU A 22 11.21 -4.68 -4.62
CA LEU A 22 11.80 -5.12 -3.36
C LEU A 22 12.91 -6.17 -3.57
N THR A 23 13.90 -6.18 -2.67
CA THR A 23 14.99 -7.17 -2.66
C THR A 23 14.74 -8.34 -1.71
N SER A 24 13.73 -8.24 -0.86
CA SER A 24 13.30 -9.25 0.09
C SER A 24 11.77 -9.29 0.18
N PRO A 25 11.16 -10.42 0.56
CA PRO A 25 9.72 -10.48 0.82
C PRO A 25 9.33 -9.58 2.00
N VAL A 26 8.06 -9.20 2.04
CA VAL A 26 7.45 -8.40 3.12
C VAL A 26 6.32 -9.17 3.78
N SER A 27 6.04 -8.85 5.04
CA SER A 27 4.97 -9.44 5.84
C SER A 27 3.91 -8.41 6.23
N SER A 28 2.83 -8.88 6.83
CA SER A 28 1.77 -8.04 7.36
C SER A 28 2.33 -6.97 8.31
N GLY A 29 1.84 -5.74 8.19
CA GLY A 29 2.40 -4.55 8.85
C GLY A 29 3.48 -3.83 8.04
N TYR A 30 3.68 -4.17 6.76
CA TYR A 30 4.57 -3.48 5.83
C TYR A 30 4.20 -1.99 5.68
N ARG A 31 5.19 -1.10 5.60
CA ARG A 31 4.99 0.37 5.71
C ARG A 31 5.56 1.16 4.53
N PRO A 32 5.03 0.98 3.31
CA PRO A 32 5.50 1.74 2.18
C PRO A 32 5.11 3.22 2.33
N THR A 33 5.91 4.08 1.71
CA THR A 33 5.44 5.41 1.34
C THR A 33 4.50 5.27 0.17
N VAL A 34 3.32 5.88 0.21
CA VAL A 34 2.36 5.86 -0.90
C VAL A 34 2.07 7.26 -1.40
N LYS A 35 1.88 7.37 -2.71
CA LYS A 35 1.55 8.62 -3.38
C LYS A 35 0.28 8.45 -4.20
N PHE A 36 -0.72 9.27 -3.90
CA PHE A 36 -1.95 9.35 -4.67
C PHE A 36 -1.87 10.45 -5.73
N PRO A 37 -2.57 10.32 -6.87
CA PRO A 37 -2.52 11.32 -7.93
C PRO A 37 -3.22 12.65 -7.57
N PHE A 38 -4.08 12.66 -6.55
CA PHE A 38 -4.77 13.88 -6.10
C PHE A 38 -3.89 14.79 -5.23
N SER A 39 -2.71 14.33 -4.78
CA SER A 39 -1.85 15.08 -3.86
C SER A 39 -0.38 14.98 -4.27
N GLU A 40 0.37 16.05 -4.03
CA GLU A 40 1.83 16.00 -4.08
C GLU A 40 2.43 15.42 -2.79
N GLU A 41 1.63 15.28 -1.73
CA GLU A 41 2.07 14.73 -0.45
C GLU A 41 2.29 13.22 -0.50
N ASN A 42 3.26 12.80 0.31
CA ASN A 42 3.56 11.40 0.55
C ASN A 42 2.88 10.96 1.84
N PHE A 43 2.22 9.80 1.81
CA PHE A 43 1.58 9.21 2.98
C PHE A 43 2.35 7.96 3.41
N ILE A 44 2.34 7.66 4.70
CA ILE A 44 2.83 6.37 5.19
C ILE A 44 1.64 5.44 5.29
N ALA A 45 1.66 4.35 4.52
CA ALA A 45 0.69 3.29 4.62
C ALA A 45 1.12 2.23 5.64
N VAL A 46 0.17 1.43 6.13
CA VAL A 46 0.40 0.15 6.77
C VAL A 46 -0.44 -0.86 6.01
N ALA A 47 0.21 -1.82 5.37
CA ALA A 47 -0.43 -2.91 4.63
C ALA A 47 -0.50 -4.15 5.51
N ASP A 48 -1.72 -4.55 5.88
CA ASP A 48 -1.99 -5.77 6.61
C ASP A 48 -2.52 -6.83 5.63
N PHE A 49 -1.72 -7.88 5.39
CA PHE A 49 -2.11 -9.04 4.59
C PHE A 49 -2.90 -10.02 5.47
N GLU A 50 -4.05 -10.51 4.97
CA GLU A 50 -4.77 -11.61 5.62
C GLU A 50 -4.07 -12.94 5.33
N GLU A 51 -3.80 -13.23 4.07
CA GLU A 51 -2.92 -14.28 3.56
C GLU A 51 -2.35 -13.82 2.20
N PRO A 52 -1.11 -14.20 1.81
CA PRO A 52 -0.12 -15.04 2.51
C PRO A 52 0.65 -14.32 3.64
N GLU A 53 1.41 -15.07 4.45
CA GLU A 53 2.26 -14.52 5.52
C GLU A 53 3.42 -13.66 4.99
N LEU A 54 3.94 -14.03 3.81
CA LEU A 54 5.00 -13.34 3.09
C LEU A 54 4.56 -13.08 1.67
N VAL A 55 4.79 -11.85 1.20
CA VAL A 55 4.55 -11.41 -0.17
C VAL A 55 5.91 -11.16 -0.81
N PHE A 56 6.17 -11.86 -1.90
CA PHE A 56 7.43 -11.80 -2.63
C PHE A 56 7.43 -10.71 -3.71
N PRO A 57 8.60 -10.18 -4.09
CA PRO A 57 8.71 -9.24 -5.20
C PRO A 57 8.10 -9.84 -6.49
N GLY A 58 7.27 -9.09 -7.19
CA GLY A 58 6.57 -9.54 -8.40
C GLY A 58 5.17 -10.11 -8.16
N GLU A 59 4.76 -10.32 -6.91
CA GLU A 59 3.44 -10.86 -6.59
C GLU A 59 2.34 -9.78 -6.56
N ILE A 60 1.11 -10.26 -6.67
CA ILE A 60 -0.11 -9.47 -6.50
C ILE A 60 -0.84 -10.03 -5.28
N VAL A 61 -1.24 -9.14 -4.37
CA VAL A 61 -1.90 -9.52 -3.11
C VAL A 61 -2.99 -8.52 -2.75
N THR A 62 -4.01 -8.98 -2.04
CA THR A 62 -5.00 -8.09 -1.42
C THR A 62 -4.56 -7.75 0.01
N ALA A 63 -4.65 -6.47 0.37
CA ALA A 63 -4.27 -5.99 1.69
C ALA A 63 -5.26 -4.95 2.21
N ASP A 64 -5.45 -4.95 3.52
CA ASP A 64 -6.12 -3.85 4.20
C ASP A 64 -5.11 -2.75 4.50
N ILE A 65 -5.47 -1.52 4.16
CA ILE A 65 -4.57 -0.37 4.24
C ILE A 65 -5.06 0.60 5.32
N SER A 66 -4.14 0.95 6.21
CA SER A 66 -4.24 2.14 7.06
C SER A 66 -3.30 3.22 6.55
N LEU A 67 -3.72 4.48 6.60
CA LEU A 67 -2.88 5.63 6.27
C LEU A 67 -2.60 6.44 7.53
N LEU A 68 -1.33 6.74 7.79
CA LEU A 68 -0.97 7.54 8.96
C LEU A 68 -1.19 9.03 8.69
N ARG A 69 -1.94 9.70 9.59
CA ARG A 69 -2.19 11.16 9.56
C ARG A 69 -2.80 11.66 8.24
N ALA A 70 -3.70 10.88 7.65
CA ALA A 70 -4.32 11.19 6.36
C ALA A 70 -5.78 11.63 6.48
N ASP A 71 -6.26 11.97 7.69
CA ASP A 71 -7.69 12.23 7.98
C ASP A 71 -8.34 13.25 7.03
N ASP A 72 -7.61 14.31 6.65
CA ASP A 72 -8.09 15.36 5.74
C ASP A 72 -8.21 14.89 4.27
N TYR A 73 -7.56 13.79 3.92
CA TYR A 73 -7.48 13.25 2.56
C TYR A 73 -8.34 12.01 2.34
N LEU A 74 -8.81 11.34 3.41
CA LEU A 74 -9.55 10.08 3.28
C LEU A 74 -10.80 10.19 2.38
N LYS A 75 -11.47 11.35 2.35
CA LYS A 75 -12.65 11.57 1.50
C LYS A 75 -12.36 11.71 0.00
N GLN A 76 -11.09 11.87 -0.37
CA GLN A 76 -10.64 11.98 -1.76
C GLN A 76 -10.28 10.61 -2.34
N ILE A 77 -10.13 9.59 -1.49
CA ILE A 77 -9.87 8.21 -1.89
C ILE A 77 -11.19 7.54 -2.25
N TYR A 78 -11.22 6.85 -3.39
CA TYR A 78 -12.41 6.16 -3.90
C TYR A 78 -12.03 4.82 -4.53
N GLU A 79 -13.01 3.92 -4.68
CA GLU A 79 -12.79 2.60 -5.29
C GLU A 79 -12.36 2.70 -6.76
N GLY A 80 -11.35 1.93 -7.14
CA GLY A 80 -10.68 2.01 -8.45
C GLY A 80 -9.60 3.08 -8.54
N GLN A 81 -9.32 3.83 -7.47
CA GLN A 81 -8.22 4.79 -7.45
C GLN A 81 -6.87 4.07 -7.34
N ASP A 82 -5.98 4.37 -8.27
CA ASP A 82 -4.58 3.92 -8.22
C ASP A 82 -3.72 4.80 -7.30
N PHE A 83 -2.68 4.21 -6.73
CA PHE A 83 -1.61 4.86 -6.00
C PHE A 83 -0.27 4.14 -6.21
N GLU A 84 0.82 4.89 -6.10
CA GLU A 84 2.17 4.37 -6.24
C GLU A 84 2.78 4.08 -4.86
N MET A 85 3.63 3.06 -4.76
CA MET A 85 4.29 2.62 -3.52
C MET A 85 5.81 2.72 -3.63
N TYR A 86 6.45 3.23 -2.58
CA TYR A 86 7.89 3.46 -2.53
C TYR A 86 8.51 2.94 -1.23
N GLU A 87 9.74 2.44 -1.36
CA GLU A 87 10.65 2.15 -0.24
C GLU A 87 11.86 3.10 -0.36
N GLY A 88 11.87 4.18 0.44
CA GLY A 88 12.80 5.28 0.20
C GLY A 88 12.55 5.96 -1.14
N GLU A 89 13.55 5.94 -2.03
CA GLU A 89 13.44 6.49 -3.40
C GLU A 89 13.03 5.43 -4.44
N ASP A 90 13.01 4.15 -4.05
CA ASP A 90 12.74 3.05 -4.98
C ASP A 90 11.23 2.89 -5.18
N HIS A 91 10.78 2.97 -6.43
CA HIS A 91 9.41 2.65 -6.81
C HIS A 91 9.23 1.13 -6.80
N VAL A 92 8.53 0.61 -5.78
CA VAL A 92 8.45 -0.83 -5.50
C VAL A 92 7.15 -1.49 -5.98
N GLY A 93 6.16 -0.72 -6.40
CA GLY A 93 4.88 -1.24 -6.87
C GLY A 93 3.79 -0.18 -6.90
N HIS A 94 2.59 -0.60 -7.29
CA HIS A 94 1.39 0.22 -7.24
C HIS A 94 0.27 -0.54 -6.54
N GLY A 95 -0.76 0.17 -6.12
CA GLY A 95 -1.98 -0.43 -5.62
C GLY A 95 -3.21 0.23 -6.23
N THR A 96 -4.29 -0.53 -6.28
CA THR A 96 -5.62 -0.06 -6.69
C THR A 96 -6.58 -0.29 -5.53
N VAL A 97 -7.26 0.76 -5.09
CA VAL A 97 -8.29 0.67 -4.05
C VAL A 97 -9.45 -0.19 -4.54
N THR A 98 -9.85 -1.20 -3.78
CA THR A 98 -10.94 -2.12 -4.15
C THR A 98 -12.21 -1.91 -3.33
N GLU A 99 -12.11 -1.43 -2.10
CA GLU A 99 -13.24 -1.20 -1.20
C GLU A 99 -12.89 -0.15 -0.13
N ILE A 100 -13.78 0.79 0.18
CA ILE A 100 -13.63 1.73 1.31
C ILE A 100 -14.25 1.12 2.58
N LEU A 101 -13.55 1.22 3.72
CA LEU A 101 -13.93 0.60 5.00
C LEU A 101 -14.51 1.59 6.05
#